data_AF-A0A3R6Y5J9-F1
#
_entry.id   AF-A0A3R6Y5J9-F1
#
_cell.length_a   1.000
_cell.length_b   1.000
_cell.length_c   1.000
_cell.angle_alpha   90.00
_cell.angle_beta   90.00
_cell.angle_gamma   90.00
#
_symmetry.space_group_name_H-M   'P 1'
#
loop_
_entity.id
_entity.type
_entity.pdbx_description
1 polymer ?
#
loop_
_entity_poly.entity_id
_entity_poly.type
_entity_poly.pdbx_seq_one_letter_code
_entity_poly.pdbx_strand_id
1 'polypeptide(L)'
;MRIVRAAAAVVVSTVVTTVAASSPHVSQVHLALTNAVQDCPNGVAISFASPVAAPYDVQYAIQGHDNWSVRASTSDSYHVKAGRYSYQSPHLHTAYVCDLLPQTTYVYSIDNSTKHLFVTPPMVGSRDAPTVIGVVGDPGDTSDSSKTLHSLGQAYRGLATQAIVIAGDYSYANGEHEIWDKWYTVQEDVFSRVPQLGINGNHETISSHGHTPDSPYANEFEGEDYVAYLKRTVTPLSVEAKAAKRTYYSFDLGVVHLVFLDDYVGTVTWQHERELQLSWLETDLGRVNRTLTPWVVVIKHNPFYNTWMDHQCQCSKRKYVVAPEDVEACWGGHYVAGSPMYEPACGLQAKFERLFVQHGVNVVMAGHVHGYERTAPIVDNEFNADKGVVYVTTGAGGNYEGTYHYIDDLILLISQEI
;
A
#
# COMPACT_ATOMS: atom_id res chain seq x y z
N MET A 1 83.61 -16.27 41.11
CA MET A 1 82.77 -15.15 40.67
C MET A 1 82.25 -15.47 39.26
N ARG A 2 81.07 -16.08 39.16
CA ARG A 2 80.35 -16.35 37.90
C ARG A 2 78.93 -15.82 38.10
N ILE A 3 78.58 -14.78 37.36
CA ILE A 3 77.25 -14.14 37.40
C ILE A 3 76.38 -14.88 36.39
N VAL A 4 75.36 -15.58 36.87
CA VAL A 4 74.30 -16.14 36.02
C VAL A 4 73.17 -15.11 35.98
N ARG A 5 72.95 -14.48 34.82
CA ARG A 5 71.79 -13.63 34.57
C ARG A 5 70.62 -14.50 34.16
N ALA A 6 69.58 -14.56 34.98
CA ALA A 6 68.28 -15.10 34.60
C ALA A 6 67.52 -14.03 33.80
N ALA A 7 67.21 -14.30 32.54
CA ALA A 7 66.31 -13.48 31.74
C ALA A 7 64.87 -13.93 32.01
N ALA A 8 64.06 -13.04 32.60
CA ALA A 8 62.62 -13.26 32.72
C ALA A 8 61.96 -12.87 31.39
N ALA A 9 61.38 -13.85 30.70
CA ALA A 9 60.54 -13.61 29.53
C ALA A 9 59.16 -13.16 30.01
N VAL A 10 58.80 -11.90 29.73
CA VAL A 10 57.43 -11.39 29.91
C VAL A 10 56.61 -11.84 28.71
N VAL A 11 55.71 -12.81 28.92
CA VAL A 11 54.70 -13.16 27.93
C VAL A 11 53.58 -12.13 28.05
N VAL A 12 53.56 -11.16 27.13
CA VAL A 12 52.41 -10.26 26.96
C VAL A 12 51.32 -11.05 26.25
N SER A 13 50.36 -11.57 27.01
CA SER A 13 49.16 -12.18 26.45
C SER A 13 48.21 -11.04 26.03
N THR A 14 48.17 -10.76 24.72
CA THR A 14 47.17 -9.88 24.14
C THR A 14 45.82 -10.58 24.20
N VAL A 15 45.01 -10.22 25.20
CA VAL A 15 43.59 -10.55 25.23
C VAL A 15 42.94 -9.73 24.10
N VAL A 16 42.70 -10.37 22.96
CA VAL A 16 41.81 -9.82 21.94
C VAL A 16 40.39 -10.00 22.49
N THR A 17 39.89 -8.97 23.18
CA THR A 17 38.45 -8.85 23.39
C THR A 17 37.80 -8.64 22.03
N THR A 18 37.24 -9.71 21.46
CA THR A 18 36.26 -9.59 20.40
C THR A 18 35.07 -8.84 20.98
N VAL A 19 35.02 -7.53 20.77
CA VAL A 19 33.80 -6.77 20.94
C VAL A 19 32.83 -7.41 19.94
N ALA A 20 31.81 -8.12 20.44
CA ALA A 20 30.71 -8.52 19.60
C ALA A 20 30.17 -7.22 18.98
N ALA A 21 30.42 -7.03 17.68
CA ALA A 21 29.82 -5.93 16.96
C ALA A 21 28.31 -6.07 17.17
N SER A 22 27.69 -5.11 17.85
CA SER A 22 26.23 -5.03 17.89
C SER A 22 25.77 -5.03 16.44
N SER A 23 24.94 -6.00 16.04
CA SER A 23 24.37 -6.03 14.70
C SER A 23 23.80 -4.64 14.40
N PRO A 24 24.16 -4.02 13.25
CA PRO A 24 23.74 -2.67 12.94
C PRO A 24 22.22 -2.56 13.01
N HIS A 25 21.73 -1.57 13.75
CA HIS A 25 20.31 -1.42 14.08
C HIS A 25 19.44 -1.43 12.83
N VAL A 26 18.56 -2.44 12.74
CA VAL A 26 17.50 -2.56 11.73
C VAL A 26 16.20 -2.00 12.31
N SER A 27 15.40 -1.36 11.47
CA SER A 27 14.08 -0.80 11.82
C SER A 27 13.18 -0.79 10.60
N GLN A 28 11.95 -0.30 10.73
CA GLN A 28 10.99 -0.16 9.64
C GLN A 28 10.72 -1.51 8.98
N VAL A 29 10.72 -2.61 9.74
CA VAL A 29 10.51 -3.95 9.18
C VAL A 29 9.06 -4.06 8.70
N HIS A 30 8.88 -4.29 7.40
CA HIS A 30 7.57 -4.46 6.80
C HIS A 30 7.58 -5.52 5.70
N LEU A 31 6.45 -6.20 5.57
CA LEU A 31 6.26 -7.30 4.63
C LEU A 31 5.38 -6.84 3.48
N ALA A 32 5.58 -7.39 2.28
CA ALA A 32 4.65 -7.25 1.16
C ALA A 32 4.49 -8.57 0.41
N LEU A 33 3.32 -8.82 -0.16
CA LEU A 33 3.11 -9.99 -1.01
C LEU A 33 3.73 -9.77 -2.38
N THR A 34 4.32 -10.83 -2.95
CA THR A 34 4.96 -10.78 -4.27
C THR A 34 4.37 -11.79 -5.24
N ASN A 35 4.54 -11.53 -6.52
CA ASN A 35 4.14 -12.46 -7.57
C ASN A 35 5.21 -12.56 -8.68
N ALA A 36 4.86 -13.23 -9.77
CA ALA A 36 5.76 -13.47 -10.89
C ALA A 36 6.25 -12.19 -11.60
N VAL A 37 5.59 -11.04 -11.43
CA VAL A 37 6.06 -9.76 -12.00
C VAL A 37 7.41 -9.34 -11.40
N GLN A 38 7.69 -9.77 -10.16
CA GLN A 38 8.92 -9.48 -9.43
C GLN A 38 9.88 -10.68 -9.43
N ASP A 39 9.68 -11.65 -10.33
CA ASP A 39 10.40 -12.93 -10.35
C ASP A 39 10.34 -13.70 -9.00
N CYS A 40 9.27 -13.49 -8.24
CA CYS A 40 9.10 -14.06 -6.90
C CYS A 40 7.65 -14.53 -6.68
N PRO A 41 7.20 -15.60 -7.36
CA PRO A 41 5.85 -16.13 -7.20
C PRO A 41 5.63 -16.72 -5.80
N ASN A 42 4.40 -16.65 -5.31
CA ASN A 42 3.99 -17.17 -4.00
C ASN A 42 4.95 -16.72 -2.87
N GLY A 43 5.36 -15.46 -2.92
CA GLY A 43 6.45 -14.96 -2.10
C GLY A 43 6.04 -13.81 -1.18
N VAL A 44 6.99 -13.46 -0.33
CA VAL A 44 6.95 -12.28 0.54
C VAL A 44 8.26 -11.52 0.36
N ALA A 45 8.14 -10.20 0.16
CA ALA A 45 9.26 -9.29 0.29
C ALA A 45 9.39 -8.86 1.75
N ILE A 46 10.59 -9.02 2.32
CA ILE A 46 10.93 -8.55 3.67
C ILE A 46 11.77 -7.29 3.51
N SER A 47 11.18 -6.15 3.82
CA SER A 47 11.79 -4.83 3.67
C SER A 47 12.09 -4.20 5.02
N PHE A 48 13.18 -3.43 5.11
CA PHE A 48 13.64 -2.81 6.35
C PHE A 48 14.65 -1.70 6.09
N ALA A 49 14.89 -0.84 7.07
CA ALA A 49 15.84 0.26 7.01
C ALA A 49 17.06 0.01 7.90
N SER A 50 18.24 0.46 7.47
CA SER A 50 19.47 0.42 8.26
C SER A 50 20.43 1.58 7.92
N PRO A 51 21.44 1.85 8.77
CA PRO A 51 22.46 2.85 8.46
C PRO A 51 23.56 2.34 7.52
N VAL A 52 23.50 1.08 7.06
CA VAL A 52 24.58 0.43 6.29
C VAL A 52 24.06 -0.06 4.94
N ALA A 53 24.81 0.24 3.87
CA ALA A 53 24.46 -0.14 2.50
C ALA A 53 24.67 -1.63 2.20
N ALA A 54 25.55 -2.30 2.95
CA ALA A 54 25.92 -3.69 2.72
C ALA A 54 24.68 -4.61 2.87
N PRO A 55 24.53 -5.63 2.01
CA PRO A 55 23.47 -6.62 2.14
C PRO A 55 23.42 -7.27 3.53
N TYR A 56 22.22 -7.58 3.99
CA TYR A 56 21.96 -8.37 5.18
C TYR A 56 21.42 -9.74 4.79
N ASP A 57 21.78 -10.76 5.57
CA ASP A 57 21.19 -12.08 5.43
C ASP A 57 19.84 -12.15 6.12
N VAL A 58 18.80 -12.46 5.37
CA VAL A 58 17.47 -12.79 5.90
C VAL A 58 17.31 -14.30 5.91
N GLN A 59 17.22 -14.85 7.11
CA GLN A 59 17.03 -16.28 7.33
C GLN A 59 15.55 -16.55 7.57
N TYR A 60 15.03 -17.64 7.01
CA TYR A 60 13.63 -18.03 7.19
C TYR A 60 13.46 -19.56 7.19
N ALA A 61 12.44 -20.03 7.90
CA ALA A 61 12.06 -21.44 7.96
C ALA A 61 10.55 -21.58 8.23
N ILE A 62 9.98 -22.74 7.94
CA ILE A 62 8.66 -23.10 8.44
C ILE A 62 8.72 -23.16 9.97
N GLN A 63 7.76 -22.56 10.66
CA GLN A 63 7.74 -22.54 12.12
C GLN A 63 7.79 -23.97 12.69
N GLY A 64 8.75 -24.23 13.59
CA GLY A 64 8.96 -25.54 14.19
C GLY A 64 9.88 -26.48 13.40
N HIS A 65 10.41 -26.04 12.25
CA HIS A 65 11.40 -26.77 11.47
C HIS A 65 12.79 -26.11 11.56
N ASP A 66 13.85 -26.93 11.63
CA ASP A 66 15.24 -26.46 11.76
C ASP A 66 15.94 -26.24 10.40
N ASN A 67 15.25 -26.44 9.27
CA ASN A 67 15.84 -26.25 7.94
C ASN A 67 15.69 -24.78 7.49
N TRP A 68 16.66 -23.95 7.83
CA TRP A 68 16.69 -22.53 7.50
C TRP A 68 17.22 -22.29 6.08
N SER A 69 16.50 -21.47 5.34
CA SER A 69 16.94 -20.90 4.07
C SER A 69 17.43 -19.47 4.28
N VAL A 70 18.31 -19.00 3.40
CA VAL A 70 18.90 -17.65 3.47
C VAL A 70 18.66 -16.91 2.16
N ARG A 71 18.35 -15.61 2.26
CA ARG A 71 18.28 -14.67 1.15
C ARG A 71 19.02 -13.39 1.53
N ALA A 72 19.92 -12.93 0.68
CA ALA A 72 20.57 -11.64 0.85
C ALA A 72 19.59 -10.52 0.46
N SER A 73 19.58 -9.41 1.21
CA SER A 73 18.85 -8.21 0.83
C SER A 73 19.57 -7.43 -0.27
N THR A 74 18.81 -6.74 -1.11
CA THR A 74 19.31 -5.61 -1.90
C THR A 74 19.20 -4.33 -1.08
N SER A 75 20.03 -3.32 -1.34
CA SER A 75 19.92 -1.99 -0.72
C SER A 75 19.76 -0.89 -1.77
N ASP A 76 18.90 0.07 -1.46
CA ASP A 76 18.72 1.32 -2.21
C ASP A 76 18.64 2.50 -1.23
N SER A 77 18.78 3.72 -1.70
CA SER A 77 18.49 4.93 -0.94
C SER A 77 18.09 6.07 -1.89
N TYR A 78 17.56 7.15 -1.32
CA TYR A 78 17.24 8.34 -2.10
C TYR A 78 17.52 9.61 -1.28
N HIS A 79 17.73 10.69 -2.02
CA HIS A 79 17.98 12.02 -1.48
C HIS A 79 17.01 12.99 -2.14
N VAL A 80 16.39 13.86 -1.33
CA VAL A 80 15.64 15.01 -1.84
C VAL A 80 16.20 16.30 -1.26
N LYS A 81 16.14 17.37 -2.04
CA LYS A 81 16.66 18.67 -1.63
C LYS A 81 15.93 19.80 -2.34
N ALA A 82 15.29 20.64 -1.55
CA ALA A 82 14.50 21.77 -2.03
C ALA A 82 14.65 22.95 -1.06
N GLY A 83 15.15 24.08 -1.56
CA GLY A 83 15.49 25.23 -0.71
C GLY A 83 16.46 24.85 0.42
N ARG A 84 16.03 25.04 1.66
CA ARG A 84 16.73 24.69 2.92
C ARG A 84 16.41 23.28 3.39
N TYR A 85 15.36 22.65 2.86
CA TYR A 85 15.04 21.28 3.15
C TYR A 85 15.97 20.32 2.42
N SER A 86 16.43 19.30 3.14
CA SER A 86 17.37 18.31 2.63
C SER A 86 17.22 17.04 3.46
N TYR A 87 16.78 15.97 2.81
CA TYR A 87 16.57 14.69 3.46
C TYR A 87 17.33 13.59 2.72
N GLN A 88 18.01 12.73 3.47
CA GLN A 88 18.66 11.53 2.98
C GLN A 88 17.99 10.33 3.65
N SER A 89 17.43 9.42 2.86
CA SER A 89 16.83 8.21 3.41
C SER A 89 17.90 7.33 4.08
N PRO A 90 17.52 6.50 5.06
CA PRO A 90 18.35 5.35 5.43
C PRO A 90 18.55 4.43 4.22
N HIS A 91 19.43 3.45 4.36
CA HIS A 91 19.51 2.37 3.39
C HIS A 91 18.26 1.50 3.52
N LEU A 92 17.47 1.46 2.46
CA LEU A 92 16.24 0.68 2.34
C LEU A 92 16.60 -0.67 1.75
N HIS A 93 16.41 -1.72 2.54
CA HIS A 93 16.72 -3.09 2.20
C HIS A 93 15.47 -3.86 1.79
N THR A 94 15.62 -4.83 0.90
CA THR A 94 14.54 -5.78 0.56
C THR A 94 15.12 -7.15 0.24
N ALA A 95 14.61 -8.19 0.89
CA ALA A 95 14.90 -9.59 0.57
C ALA A 95 13.64 -10.28 0.06
N TYR A 96 13.74 -10.88 -1.13
CA TYR A 96 12.64 -11.61 -1.76
C TYR A 96 12.66 -13.09 -1.37
N VAL A 97 11.60 -13.55 -0.71
CA VAL A 97 11.44 -14.91 -0.21
C VAL A 97 10.33 -15.60 -0.99
N CYS A 98 10.71 -16.43 -1.96
CA CYS A 98 9.82 -16.93 -3.02
C CYS A 98 9.47 -18.40 -2.83
N ASP A 99 8.49 -18.88 -3.61
CA ASP A 99 8.08 -20.29 -3.67
C ASP A 99 7.66 -20.86 -2.30
N LEU A 100 7.01 -20.03 -1.48
CA LEU A 100 6.58 -20.42 -0.15
C LEU A 100 5.35 -21.33 -0.23
N LEU A 101 5.23 -22.25 0.73
CA LEU A 101 4.04 -23.09 0.85
C LEU A 101 2.84 -22.22 1.26
N PRO A 102 1.64 -22.45 0.70
CA PRO A 102 0.44 -21.73 1.09
C PRO A 102 0.04 -22.06 2.54
N GLN A 103 -0.70 -21.15 3.18
CA GLN A 103 -1.26 -21.33 4.53
C GLN A 103 -0.26 -21.83 5.58
N THR A 104 0.99 -21.40 5.47
CA THR A 104 2.10 -21.90 6.29
C THR A 104 2.64 -20.76 7.12
N THR A 105 2.84 -21.01 8.41
CA THR A 105 3.50 -20.06 9.29
C THR A 105 5.01 -20.16 9.10
N TYR A 106 5.63 -19.06 8.69
CA TYR A 106 7.06 -18.92 8.57
C TYR A 106 7.62 -18.08 9.72
N VAL A 107 8.80 -18.46 10.18
CA VAL A 107 9.64 -17.65 11.06
C VAL A 107 10.77 -17.05 10.23
N TYR A 108 11.11 -15.79 10.46
CA TYR A 108 12.28 -15.16 9.86
C TYR A 108 13.05 -14.30 10.84
N SER A 109 14.31 -14.03 10.53
CA SER A 109 15.19 -13.09 11.25
C SER A 109 16.14 -12.41 10.29
N ILE A 110 16.45 -11.14 10.55
CA ILE A 110 17.41 -10.33 9.79
C ILE A 110 18.73 -10.34 10.56
N ASP A 111 19.81 -10.88 9.98
CA ASP A 111 21.15 -10.96 10.59
C ASP A 111 21.16 -11.52 12.03
N ASN A 112 20.43 -12.62 12.25
CA ASN A 112 20.27 -13.28 13.56
C ASN A 112 19.70 -12.39 14.68
N SER A 113 18.96 -11.33 14.32
CA SER A 113 18.23 -10.47 15.26
C SER A 113 16.93 -11.13 15.75
N THR A 114 15.99 -10.31 16.22
CA THR A 114 14.66 -10.73 16.68
C THR A 114 13.96 -11.58 15.61
N LYS A 115 13.30 -12.65 16.06
CA LYS A 115 12.51 -13.52 15.19
C LYS A 115 11.10 -12.97 15.06
N HIS A 116 10.62 -12.91 13.82
CA HIS A 116 9.27 -12.51 13.47
C HIS A 116 8.53 -13.69 12.82
N LEU A 117 7.19 -13.65 12.84
CA LEU A 117 6.33 -14.67 12.26
C LEU A 117 5.38 -14.03 11.26
N PHE A 118 5.15 -14.70 10.13
CA PHE A 118 4.08 -14.36 9.20
C PHE A 118 3.40 -15.63 8.70
N VAL A 119 2.20 -15.48 8.14
CA VAL A 119 1.42 -16.58 7.57
C VAL A 119 1.22 -16.32 6.08
N THR A 120 1.60 -17.27 5.24
CA THR A 120 1.36 -17.17 3.79
C THR A 120 -0.11 -17.34 3.45
N PRO A 121 -0.59 -16.71 2.35
CA PRO A 121 -1.99 -16.83 1.96
C PRO A 121 -2.38 -18.23 1.48
N PRO A 122 -3.68 -18.54 1.42
CA PRO A 122 -4.18 -19.68 0.66
C PRO A 122 -3.74 -19.64 -0.80
N MET A 123 -3.57 -20.81 -1.39
CA MET A 123 -3.30 -20.94 -2.82
C MET A 123 -4.46 -20.35 -3.63
N VAL A 124 -4.15 -19.71 -4.76
CA VAL A 124 -5.15 -19.15 -5.66
C VAL A 124 -6.17 -20.22 -6.06
N GLY A 125 -7.45 -19.92 -5.87
CA GLY A 125 -8.57 -20.84 -6.16
C GLY A 125 -8.82 -21.93 -5.13
N SER A 126 -8.00 -22.07 -4.08
CA SER A 126 -8.31 -23.00 -2.99
C SER A 126 -9.54 -22.51 -2.21
N ARG A 127 -10.44 -23.44 -1.91
CA ARG A 127 -11.62 -23.22 -1.07
C ARG A 127 -11.47 -23.86 0.31
N ASP A 128 -10.27 -24.34 0.64
CA ASP A 128 -10.00 -25.06 1.89
C ASP A 128 -9.89 -24.11 3.08
N ALA A 129 -9.69 -22.81 2.82
CA ALA A 129 -9.80 -21.76 3.82
C ALA A 129 -10.33 -20.44 3.23
N PRO A 130 -10.99 -19.61 4.06
CA PRO A 130 -11.40 -18.27 3.66
C PRO A 130 -10.20 -17.36 3.35
N THR A 131 -10.40 -16.45 2.40
CA THR A 131 -9.51 -15.29 2.19
C THR A 131 -9.96 -14.15 3.11
N VAL A 132 -9.06 -13.65 3.95
CA VAL A 132 -9.25 -12.58 4.92
C VAL A 132 -8.29 -11.44 4.60
N ILE A 133 -8.86 -10.28 4.27
CA ILE A 133 -8.13 -9.07 3.86
C ILE A 133 -8.60 -7.93 4.73
N GLY A 134 -7.68 -7.25 5.40
CA GLY A 134 -7.97 -5.96 6.02
C GLY A 134 -7.85 -4.87 4.96
N VAL A 135 -8.80 -3.94 4.86
CA VAL A 135 -8.75 -2.85 3.88
C VAL A 135 -8.93 -1.53 4.61
N VAL A 136 -8.08 -0.56 4.31
CA VAL A 136 -8.10 0.79 4.92
C VAL A 136 -7.59 1.80 3.91
N GLY A 137 -8.23 2.97 3.82
CA GLY A 137 -7.62 4.14 3.19
C GLY A 137 -7.16 5.11 4.28
N ASP A 138 -6.22 5.97 3.93
CA ASP A 138 -5.96 7.20 4.69
C ASP A 138 -5.51 6.97 6.14
N PRO A 139 -4.63 5.97 6.45
CA PRO A 139 -4.21 5.71 7.81
C PRO A 139 -3.44 6.90 8.42
N GLY A 140 -2.49 7.51 7.72
CA GLY A 140 -1.60 8.52 8.30
C GLY A 140 -0.79 8.00 9.49
N ASP A 141 -0.23 8.89 10.31
CA ASP A 141 0.80 8.57 11.31
C ASP A 141 0.39 8.89 12.77
N THR A 142 -0.92 8.89 13.05
CA THR A 142 -1.47 9.16 14.40
C THR A 142 -1.54 7.91 15.29
N SER A 143 -1.90 8.08 16.56
CA SER A 143 -2.20 6.94 17.43
C SER A 143 -3.46 6.17 17.02
N ASP A 144 -4.43 6.84 16.38
CA ASP A 144 -5.65 6.17 15.93
C ASP A 144 -5.40 5.35 14.67
N SER A 145 -4.53 5.85 13.76
CA SER A 145 -3.95 5.07 12.66
C SER A 145 -3.38 3.74 13.13
N SER A 146 -2.50 3.77 14.14
CA SER A 146 -1.91 2.55 14.68
C SER A 146 -2.97 1.60 15.24
N LYS A 147 -3.95 2.09 15.99
CA LYS A 147 -5.05 1.23 16.50
C LYS A 147 -5.82 0.58 15.36
N THR A 148 -6.11 1.32 14.29
CA THR A 148 -6.79 0.79 13.10
C THR A 148 -5.97 -0.32 12.45
N LEU A 149 -4.69 -0.07 12.14
CA LEU A 149 -3.80 -1.05 11.51
C LEU A 149 -3.57 -2.28 12.39
N HIS A 150 -3.39 -2.11 13.70
CA HIS A 150 -3.32 -3.21 14.66
C HIS A 150 -4.61 -4.05 14.64
N SER A 151 -5.78 -3.40 14.61
CA SER A 151 -7.06 -4.11 14.56
C SER A 151 -7.22 -4.93 13.26
N LEU A 152 -6.73 -4.41 12.13
CA LEU A 152 -6.77 -5.13 10.84
C LEU A 152 -5.79 -6.30 10.78
N GLY A 153 -4.64 -6.17 11.47
CA GLY A 153 -3.65 -7.24 11.56
C GLY A 153 -4.04 -8.38 12.51
N GLN A 154 -5.06 -8.18 13.37
CA GLN A 154 -5.53 -9.21 14.29
C GLN A 154 -6.35 -10.30 13.57
N ALA A 155 -6.33 -11.51 14.13
CA ALA A 155 -7.10 -12.62 13.59
C ALA A 155 -8.61 -12.35 13.63
N TYR A 156 -9.26 -12.37 12.48
CA TYR A 156 -10.71 -12.23 12.37
C TYR A 156 -11.38 -13.58 12.57
N ARG A 157 -12.14 -13.75 13.67
CA ARG A 157 -12.83 -15.01 14.02
C ARG A 157 -11.89 -16.22 14.05
N GLY A 158 -10.65 -16.02 14.51
CA GLY A 158 -9.62 -17.07 14.57
C GLY A 158 -8.89 -17.34 13.26
N LEU A 159 -9.22 -16.63 12.18
CA LEU A 159 -8.51 -16.71 10.90
C LEU A 159 -7.46 -15.60 10.84
N ALA A 160 -6.24 -15.94 10.42
CA ALA A 160 -5.19 -14.94 10.20
C ALA A 160 -5.60 -13.98 9.08
N THR A 161 -5.28 -12.69 9.22
CA THR A 161 -5.34 -11.73 8.10
C THR A 161 -4.21 -12.02 7.13
N GLN A 162 -4.52 -12.25 5.85
CA GLN A 162 -3.49 -12.58 4.84
C GLN A 162 -2.76 -11.35 4.34
N ALA A 163 -3.44 -10.20 4.25
CA ALA A 163 -2.83 -8.93 3.89
C ALA A 163 -3.64 -7.76 4.44
N ILE A 164 -2.95 -6.65 4.70
CA ILE A 164 -3.56 -5.33 4.86
C ILE A 164 -3.42 -4.60 3.53
N VAL A 165 -4.54 -4.21 2.94
CA VAL A 165 -4.63 -3.43 1.71
C VAL A 165 -4.83 -1.97 2.07
N ILE A 166 -3.92 -1.12 1.60
CA ILE A 166 -3.98 0.34 1.79
C ILE A 166 -4.50 1.00 0.51
N ALA A 167 -5.63 1.68 0.61
CA ALA A 167 -6.34 2.37 -0.47
C ALA A 167 -5.87 3.84 -0.60
N GLY A 168 -4.55 4.05 -0.63
CA GLY A 168 -3.92 5.37 -0.73
C GLY A 168 -3.78 6.14 0.59
N ASP A 169 -2.99 7.21 0.51
CA ASP A 169 -2.70 8.17 1.58
C ASP A 169 -2.08 7.52 2.83
N TYR A 170 -0.86 7.02 2.66
CA TYR A 170 -0.19 6.18 3.65
C TYR A 170 0.25 6.97 4.87
N SER A 171 1.21 7.87 4.67
CA SER A 171 1.92 8.54 5.77
C SER A 171 1.52 10.00 5.93
N TYR A 172 0.92 10.60 4.89
CA TYR A 172 0.69 12.04 4.78
C TYR A 172 1.99 12.84 4.92
N ALA A 173 3.14 12.27 4.54
CA ALA A 173 4.43 12.95 4.59
C ALA A 173 4.44 14.21 3.72
N ASN A 174 3.74 14.17 2.58
CA ASN A 174 3.54 15.31 1.69
C ASN A 174 4.86 16.01 1.33
N GLY A 175 5.97 15.28 1.17
CA GLY A 175 7.28 15.87 0.86
C GLY A 175 8.19 16.10 2.08
N GLU A 176 7.67 15.99 3.30
CA GLU A 176 8.46 15.91 4.54
C GLU A 176 8.82 14.43 4.81
N HIS A 177 9.81 13.92 4.07
CA HIS A 177 10.09 12.48 3.98
C HIS A 177 10.53 11.79 5.28
N GLU A 178 10.93 12.54 6.31
CA GLU A 178 11.14 12.02 7.67
C GLU A 178 9.87 11.37 8.23
N ILE A 179 8.69 11.80 7.77
CA ILE A 179 7.41 11.23 8.17
C ILE A 179 7.22 9.81 7.61
N TRP A 180 7.80 9.48 6.45
CA TRP A 180 7.82 8.08 5.98
C TRP A 180 8.66 7.18 6.88
N ASP A 181 9.80 7.66 7.40
CA ASP A 181 10.59 6.91 8.38
C ASP A 181 9.79 6.68 9.66
N LYS A 182 9.17 7.75 10.17
CA LYS A 182 8.32 7.69 11.37
C LYS A 182 7.19 6.69 11.17
N TRP A 183 6.46 6.78 10.05
CA TRP A 183 5.31 5.93 9.73
C TRP A 183 5.69 4.45 9.74
N TYR A 184 6.71 4.04 8.99
CA TYR A 184 7.14 2.64 9.01
C TYR A 184 7.71 2.20 10.36
N THR A 185 8.34 3.10 11.12
CA THR A 185 8.83 2.78 12.47
C THR A 185 7.66 2.52 13.42
N VAL A 186 6.62 3.34 13.40
CA VAL A 186 5.46 3.17 14.30
C VAL A 186 4.58 1.99 13.89
N GLN A 187 4.46 1.68 12.60
CA GLN A 187 3.65 0.56 12.12
C GLN A 187 4.41 -0.77 12.02
N GLU A 188 5.70 -0.82 12.38
CA GLU A 188 6.55 -2.02 12.31
C GLU A 188 5.96 -3.21 13.09
N ASP A 189 5.32 -2.97 14.24
CA ASP A 189 4.71 -4.03 15.04
C ASP A 189 3.70 -4.85 14.22
N VAL A 190 2.92 -4.19 13.36
CA VAL A 190 1.94 -4.82 12.47
C VAL A 190 2.60 -5.36 11.21
N PHE A 191 3.33 -4.50 10.48
CA PHE A 191 3.81 -4.86 9.14
C PHE A 191 4.98 -5.83 9.13
N SER A 192 5.68 -6.04 10.25
CA SER A 192 6.64 -7.14 10.40
C SER A 192 5.98 -8.54 10.49
N ARG A 193 4.65 -8.60 10.57
CA ARG A 193 3.89 -9.86 10.71
C ARG A 193 2.81 -10.06 9.66
N VAL A 194 2.19 -8.98 9.19
CA VAL A 194 1.13 -9.02 8.19
C VAL A 194 1.61 -8.27 6.95
N PRO A 195 1.67 -8.92 5.77
CA PRO A 195 2.13 -8.25 4.57
C PRO A 195 1.11 -7.22 4.09
N GLN A 196 1.64 -6.17 3.47
CA GLN A 196 0.83 -5.13 2.85
C GLN A 196 0.69 -5.34 1.34
N LEU A 197 -0.43 -4.88 0.82
CA LEU A 197 -0.68 -4.53 -0.57
C LEU A 197 -1.30 -3.12 -0.58
N GLY A 198 -1.42 -2.49 -1.74
CA GLY A 198 -2.08 -1.19 -1.82
C GLY A 198 -1.80 -0.40 -3.07
N ILE A 199 -2.34 0.81 -3.10
CA ILE A 199 -2.21 1.77 -4.19
C ILE A 199 -1.98 3.16 -3.62
N ASN A 200 -1.39 4.07 -4.40
CA ASN A 200 -1.18 5.46 -3.98
C ASN A 200 -2.49 6.25 -3.84
N GLY A 201 -2.47 7.30 -3.02
CA GLY A 201 -3.49 8.36 -2.98
C GLY A 201 -2.96 9.70 -3.49
N ASN A 202 -3.67 10.81 -3.25
CA ASN A 202 -3.15 12.13 -3.64
C ASN A 202 -1.90 12.50 -2.84
N HIS A 203 -1.80 12.10 -1.57
CA HIS A 203 -0.68 12.47 -0.72
C HIS A 203 0.65 11.83 -1.14
N GLU A 204 0.62 10.74 -1.91
CA GLU A 204 1.82 10.14 -2.53
C GLU A 204 2.24 10.80 -3.86
N THR A 205 1.39 11.66 -4.43
CA THR A 205 1.56 12.22 -5.78
C THR A 205 1.59 13.74 -5.79
N ILE A 206 1.29 14.34 -4.63
CA ILE A 206 1.19 15.77 -4.45
C ILE A 206 2.48 16.46 -4.90
N SER A 207 2.34 17.57 -5.63
CA SER A 207 3.46 18.27 -6.26
C SER A 207 4.16 19.30 -5.36
N SER A 208 3.61 19.53 -4.17
CA SER A 208 4.13 20.39 -3.08
C SER A 208 3.24 20.18 -1.85
N HIS A 209 3.41 20.95 -0.78
CA HIS A 209 2.79 20.84 0.56
C HIS A 209 3.73 20.15 1.55
N GLY A 210 3.36 20.10 2.82
CA GLY A 210 4.13 19.48 3.89
C GLY A 210 3.19 18.73 4.82
N HIS A 211 3.76 17.93 5.73
CA HIS A 211 2.96 17.14 6.66
C HIS A 211 2.15 18.01 7.63
N THR A 212 2.72 19.12 8.11
CA THR A 212 1.97 20.11 8.91
C THR A 212 2.31 21.53 8.50
N PRO A 213 1.36 22.49 8.60
CA PRO A 213 1.61 23.90 8.31
C PRO A 213 2.69 24.54 9.19
N ASP A 214 2.95 23.96 10.36
CA ASP A 214 3.90 24.48 11.36
C ASP A 214 5.37 24.15 11.06
N SER A 215 5.64 23.33 10.03
CA SER A 215 7.01 23.00 9.67
C SER A 215 7.76 24.26 9.18
N PRO A 216 8.98 24.53 9.68
CA PRO A 216 9.76 25.73 9.31
C PRO A 216 10.18 25.76 7.83
N TYR A 217 9.93 24.66 7.11
CA TYR A 217 10.22 24.46 5.69
C TYR A 217 8.97 24.10 4.87
N ALA A 218 7.75 24.26 5.42
CA ALA A 218 6.48 23.85 4.77
C ALA A 218 6.31 24.35 3.33
N ASN A 219 6.82 25.54 3.02
CA ASN A 219 6.74 26.15 1.68
C ASN A 219 7.91 25.77 0.76
N GLU A 220 8.87 24.99 1.24
CA GLU A 220 10.10 24.63 0.54
C GLU A 220 10.15 23.16 0.15
N PHE A 221 9.23 22.32 0.63
CA PHE A 221 9.15 20.91 0.25
C PHE A 221 8.87 20.74 -1.24
N GLU A 222 9.63 19.85 -1.87
CA GLU A 222 9.28 19.30 -3.18
C GLU A 222 8.12 18.31 -3.02
N GLY A 223 7.30 18.18 -4.06
CA GLY A 223 6.25 17.16 -4.09
C GLY A 223 6.81 15.74 -3.98
N GLU A 224 6.01 14.84 -3.42
CA GLU A 224 6.36 13.43 -3.28
C GLU A 224 6.62 12.78 -4.63
N ASP A 225 5.80 13.09 -5.64
CA ASP A 225 5.90 12.58 -7.01
C ASP A 225 6.25 11.08 -7.05
N TYR A 226 5.56 10.31 -6.21
CA TYR A 226 5.67 8.87 -5.99
C TYR A 226 7.02 8.38 -5.42
N VAL A 227 7.98 9.26 -5.12
CA VAL A 227 9.36 8.89 -4.80
C VAL A 227 9.42 7.96 -3.60
N ALA A 228 8.91 8.40 -2.44
CA ALA A 228 8.98 7.58 -1.24
C ALA A 228 8.08 6.35 -1.31
N TYR A 229 6.87 6.48 -1.88
CA TYR A 229 5.95 5.37 -2.13
C TYR A 229 6.64 4.26 -2.92
N LEU A 230 7.22 4.56 -4.09
CA LEU A 230 7.90 3.57 -4.94
C LEU A 230 9.20 3.06 -4.31
N LYS A 231 9.89 3.85 -3.48
CA LYS A 231 11.13 3.41 -2.81
C LYS A 231 10.86 2.50 -1.61
N ARG A 232 9.72 2.64 -0.93
CA ARG A 232 9.43 1.96 0.33
C ARG A 232 8.39 0.87 0.20
N THR A 233 7.29 1.12 -0.51
CA THR A 233 6.27 0.10 -0.74
C THR A 233 6.74 -0.88 -1.82
N VAL A 234 6.68 -2.16 -1.50
CA VAL A 234 6.85 -3.22 -2.49
C VAL A 234 5.48 -3.60 -3.01
N THR A 235 5.24 -3.32 -4.29
CA THR A 235 4.06 -3.78 -5.04
C THR A 235 4.51 -4.57 -6.28
N PRO A 236 3.66 -5.43 -6.85
CA PRO A 236 3.97 -6.25 -8.03
C PRO A 236 4.03 -5.44 -9.34
N LEU A 237 4.91 -4.45 -9.38
CA LEU A 237 5.21 -3.62 -10.53
C LEU A 237 6.47 -4.11 -11.22
N SER A 238 6.46 -4.11 -12.56
CA SER A 238 7.68 -4.34 -13.33
C SER A 238 8.65 -3.15 -13.15
N VAL A 239 9.93 -3.37 -13.45
CA VAL A 239 10.94 -2.30 -13.41
C VAL A 239 10.54 -1.14 -14.33
N GLU A 240 9.97 -1.43 -15.49
CA GLU A 240 9.50 -0.43 -16.46
C GLU A 240 8.28 0.33 -15.95
N ALA A 241 7.29 -0.36 -15.37
CA ALA A 241 6.10 0.27 -14.80
C ALA A 241 6.50 1.22 -13.66
N LYS A 242 7.38 0.76 -12.77
CA LYS A 242 7.94 1.57 -11.68
C LYS A 242 8.71 2.79 -12.19
N ALA A 243 9.58 2.62 -13.18
CA ALA A 243 10.33 3.73 -13.78
C ALA A 243 9.42 4.77 -14.46
N ALA A 244 8.30 4.32 -15.05
CA ALA A 244 7.29 5.16 -15.66
C ALA A 244 6.26 5.72 -14.65
N LYS A 245 6.37 5.39 -13.36
CA LYS A 245 5.39 5.74 -12.30
C LYS A 245 3.96 5.27 -12.63
N ARG A 246 3.85 4.13 -13.31
CA ARG A 246 2.58 3.42 -13.54
C ARG A 246 2.38 2.46 -12.39
N THR A 247 1.62 2.88 -11.39
CA THR A 247 1.52 2.16 -10.12
C THR A 247 0.34 1.19 -10.05
N TYR A 248 -0.51 1.16 -11.06
CA TYR A 248 -1.64 0.23 -11.15
C TYR A 248 -1.18 -1.21 -11.46
N TYR A 249 -1.85 -2.19 -10.85
CA TYR A 249 -1.53 -3.63 -11.00
C TYR A 249 -2.71 -4.49 -10.55
N SER A 250 -2.61 -5.80 -10.72
CA SER A 250 -3.56 -6.76 -10.15
C SER A 250 -2.84 -7.90 -9.40
N PHE A 251 -3.56 -8.53 -8.47
CA PHE A 251 -3.03 -9.59 -7.61
C PHE A 251 -4.12 -10.60 -7.25
N ASP A 252 -3.86 -11.89 -7.47
CA ASP A 252 -4.75 -12.96 -7.02
C ASP A 252 -4.39 -13.38 -5.58
N LEU A 253 -5.31 -13.20 -4.66
CA LEU A 253 -5.17 -13.55 -3.24
C LEU A 253 -6.25 -14.57 -2.85
N GLY A 254 -5.88 -15.85 -2.77
CA GLY A 254 -6.83 -16.94 -2.54
C GLY A 254 -7.94 -16.96 -3.59
N VAL A 255 -9.19 -16.68 -3.20
CA VAL A 255 -10.36 -16.67 -4.11
C VAL A 255 -10.72 -15.28 -4.63
N VAL A 256 -9.88 -14.27 -4.41
CA VAL A 256 -10.11 -12.87 -4.79
C VAL A 256 -9.09 -12.41 -5.82
N HIS A 257 -9.56 -11.88 -6.94
CA HIS A 257 -8.76 -11.10 -7.88
C HIS A 257 -8.85 -9.62 -7.47
N LEU A 258 -7.74 -9.08 -6.99
CA LEU A 258 -7.61 -7.68 -6.58
C LEU A 258 -7.08 -6.85 -7.76
N VAL A 259 -7.73 -5.72 -8.04
CA VAL A 259 -7.32 -4.77 -9.07
C VAL A 259 -7.02 -3.42 -8.42
N PHE A 260 -5.80 -2.93 -8.53
CA PHE A 260 -5.34 -1.68 -7.92
C PHE A 260 -5.24 -0.59 -8.99
N LEU A 261 -5.98 0.50 -8.82
CA LEU A 261 -6.09 1.58 -9.80
C LEU A 261 -5.52 2.89 -9.28
N ASP A 262 -4.61 3.46 -10.07
CA ASP A 262 -3.96 4.74 -9.80
C ASP A 262 -4.81 5.88 -10.35
N ASP A 263 -5.48 6.59 -9.44
CA ASP A 263 -6.36 7.69 -9.83
C ASP A 263 -5.59 8.92 -10.36
N TYR A 264 -4.30 9.04 -10.04
CA TYR A 264 -3.47 10.23 -10.27
C TYR A 264 -2.37 10.00 -11.32
N VAL A 265 -2.48 8.91 -12.08
CA VAL A 265 -1.42 8.49 -13.01
C VAL A 265 -1.04 9.61 -13.98
N GLY A 266 0.27 9.79 -14.15
CA GLY A 266 0.84 10.55 -15.26
C GLY A 266 0.87 12.07 -15.13
N THR A 267 0.75 12.66 -13.93
CA THR A 267 0.93 14.10 -13.59
C THR A 267 0.91 15.11 -14.76
N VAL A 268 1.95 15.14 -15.62
CA VAL A 268 2.06 16.01 -16.80
C VAL A 268 1.32 15.48 -18.06
N THR A 269 1.49 14.21 -18.40
CA THR A 269 0.84 13.53 -19.54
C THR A 269 -0.32 12.65 -19.09
N TRP A 270 -1.08 13.14 -18.12
CA TRP A 270 -2.06 12.35 -17.37
C TRP A 270 -3.10 11.70 -18.26
N GLN A 271 -3.55 12.37 -19.33
CA GLN A 271 -4.57 11.82 -20.23
C GLN A 271 -4.05 10.58 -20.99
N HIS A 272 -2.82 10.66 -21.52
CA HIS A 272 -2.19 9.52 -22.19
C HIS A 272 -1.98 8.35 -21.24
N GLU A 273 -1.46 8.61 -20.04
CA GLU A 273 -1.21 7.57 -19.05
C GLU A 273 -2.51 6.94 -18.53
N ARG A 274 -3.58 7.73 -18.43
CA ARG A 274 -4.92 7.26 -18.07
C ARG A 274 -5.53 6.38 -19.16
N GLU A 275 -5.32 6.69 -20.44
CA GLU A 275 -5.72 5.83 -21.56
C GLU A 275 -4.99 4.48 -21.54
N LEU A 276 -3.69 4.48 -21.21
CA LEU A 276 -2.93 3.25 -21.02
C LEU A 276 -3.49 2.41 -19.87
N GLN A 277 -3.82 3.05 -18.74
CA GLN A 277 -4.44 2.37 -17.60
C GLN A 277 -5.83 1.81 -17.96
N LEU A 278 -6.64 2.54 -18.73
CA LEU A 278 -7.95 2.06 -19.20
C LEU A 278 -7.82 0.79 -20.05
N SER A 279 -6.88 0.80 -21.00
CA SER A 279 -6.59 -0.36 -21.87
C SER A 279 -6.05 -1.56 -21.08
N TRP A 280 -5.17 -1.30 -20.11
CA TRP A 280 -4.68 -2.32 -19.19
C TRP A 280 -5.82 -2.92 -18.37
N LEU A 281 -6.72 -2.10 -17.83
CA LEU A 281 -7.86 -2.53 -17.02
C LEU A 281 -8.83 -3.41 -17.80
N GLU A 282 -9.15 -3.04 -19.04
CA GLU A 282 -9.98 -3.87 -19.92
C GLU A 282 -9.35 -5.25 -20.16
N THR A 283 -8.03 -5.28 -20.39
CA THR A 283 -7.28 -6.53 -20.57
C THR A 283 -7.28 -7.38 -19.29
N ASP A 284 -7.04 -6.75 -18.13
CA ASP A 284 -6.95 -7.43 -16.84
C ASP A 284 -8.30 -8.02 -16.40
N LEU A 285 -9.38 -7.24 -16.47
CA LEU A 285 -10.73 -7.74 -16.18
C LEU A 285 -11.20 -8.79 -17.19
N GLY A 286 -10.75 -8.70 -18.45
CA GLY A 286 -11.05 -9.67 -19.50
C GLY A 286 -10.42 -11.05 -19.30
N ARG A 287 -9.31 -11.14 -18.55
CA ARG A 287 -8.59 -12.41 -18.29
C ARG A 287 -8.98 -13.11 -16.99
N VAL A 288 -9.82 -12.51 -16.15
CA VAL A 288 -10.18 -13.08 -14.83
C VAL A 288 -10.82 -14.46 -15.01
N ASN A 289 -10.19 -15.48 -14.41
CA ASN A 289 -10.76 -16.81 -14.34
C ASN A 289 -11.62 -16.96 -13.08
N ARG A 290 -12.92 -16.69 -13.20
CA ARG A 290 -13.88 -16.76 -12.09
C ARG A 290 -14.10 -18.15 -11.48
N THR A 291 -13.58 -19.22 -12.09
CA THR A 291 -13.59 -20.54 -11.42
C THR A 291 -12.55 -20.61 -10.31
N LEU A 292 -11.45 -19.86 -10.43
CA LEU A 292 -10.39 -19.74 -9.43
C LEU A 292 -10.66 -18.54 -8.50
N THR A 293 -10.87 -17.36 -9.07
CA THR A 293 -11.11 -16.11 -8.34
C THR A 293 -12.54 -15.61 -8.61
N PRO A 294 -13.57 -16.20 -7.98
CA PRO A 294 -14.96 -15.79 -8.18
C PRO A 294 -15.22 -14.34 -7.77
N TRP A 295 -14.45 -13.82 -6.80
CA TRP A 295 -14.52 -12.44 -6.34
C TRP A 295 -13.55 -11.56 -7.10
N VAL A 296 -14.04 -10.45 -7.64
CA VAL A 296 -13.22 -9.37 -8.22
C VAL A 296 -13.47 -8.10 -7.41
N VAL A 297 -12.40 -7.58 -6.82
CA VAL A 297 -12.44 -6.39 -5.98
C VAL A 297 -11.47 -5.35 -6.52
N VAL A 298 -11.98 -4.17 -6.80
CA VAL A 298 -11.18 -3.01 -7.21
C VAL A 298 -10.80 -2.21 -5.97
N ILE A 299 -9.54 -1.84 -5.86
CA ILE A 299 -8.97 -0.96 -4.84
C ILE A 299 -8.49 0.30 -5.56
N LYS A 300 -8.98 1.44 -5.14
CA LYS A 300 -8.59 2.76 -5.67
C LYS A 300 -8.57 3.78 -4.53
N HIS A 301 -8.23 5.03 -4.81
CA HIS A 301 -8.20 6.04 -3.76
C HIS A 301 -9.51 6.83 -3.67
N ASN A 302 -9.97 7.45 -4.75
CA ASN A 302 -11.14 8.33 -4.76
C ASN A 302 -12.46 7.54 -4.89
N PRO A 303 -13.50 7.80 -4.09
CA PRO A 303 -14.81 7.19 -4.31
C PRO A 303 -15.52 7.77 -5.55
N PHE A 304 -16.28 6.93 -6.27
CA PHE A 304 -17.19 7.40 -7.33
C PHE A 304 -18.54 7.88 -6.76
N TYR A 305 -19.01 7.20 -5.73
CA TYR A 305 -20.25 7.50 -5.03
C TYR A 305 -19.93 7.92 -3.61
N ASN A 306 -20.02 9.23 -3.36
CA ASN A 306 -19.67 9.84 -2.08
C ASN A 306 -20.73 10.87 -1.69
N THR A 307 -21.37 10.67 -0.54
CA THR A 307 -22.41 11.58 -0.01
C THR A 307 -21.90 12.55 1.05
N TRP A 308 -20.63 12.46 1.45
CA TRP A 308 -19.99 13.44 2.31
C TRP A 308 -19.85 14.81 1.61
N MET A 309 -19.68 15.88 2.39
CA MET A 309 -19.67 17.25 1.85
C MET A 309 -18.56 17.50 0.83
N ASP A 310 -17.37 16.99 1.13
CA ASP A 310 -16.18 17.19 0.31
C ASP A 310 -16.03 16.05 -0.69
N HIS A 311 -15.31 16.28 -1.79
CA HIS A 311 -14.93 15.26 -2.78
C HIS A 311 -16.10 14.62 -3.54
N GLN A 312 -17.18 15.39 -3.75
CA GLN A 312 -18.33 14.93 -4.54
C GLN A 312 -18.04 15.04 -6.04
N CYS A 313 -18.22 13.93 -6.77
CA CYS A 313 -18.22 14.00 -8.22
C CYS A 313 -19.55 14.55 -8.76
N GLN A 314 -19.48 15.60 -9.60
CA GLN A 314 -20.60 16.06 -10.41
C GLN A 314 -20.16 16.40 -11.85
N CYS A 315 -20.16 15.39 -12.72
CA CYS A 315 -19.86 15.63 -14.14
C CYS A 315 -21.08 15.95 -15.00
N SER A 316 -22.24 15.37 -14.70
CA SER A 316 -23.49 15.65 -15.42
C SER A 316 -24.47 16.46 -14.58
N LYS A 317 -25.60 16.83 -15.18
CA LYS A 317 -26.69 17.56 -14.50
C LYS A 317 -27.25 16.83 -13.29
N ARG A 318 -27.31 15.49 -13.32
CA ARG A 318 -27.76 14.64 -12.22
C ARG A 318 -26.52 14.18 -11.44
N LYS A 319 -26.50 14.39 -10.12
CA LYS A 319 -25.42 13.90 -9.24
C LYS A 319 -25.27 12.39 -9.35
N TYR A 320 -24.02 11.94 -9.31
CA TYR A 320 -23.60 10.52 -9.38
C TYR A 320 -23.96 9.76 -10.65
N VAL A 321 -24.45 10.44 -11.68
CA VAL A 321 -24.73 9.84 -12.99
C VAL A 321 -23.83 10.53 -14.01
N VAL A 322 -23.17 9.77 -14.86
CA VAL A 322 -22.45 10.30 -16.03
C VAL A 322 -23.32 10.03 -17.26
N ALA A 323 -23.98 11.08 -17.76
CA ALA A 323 -24.83 10.96 -18.93
C ALA A 323 -24.00 10.61 -20.18
N PRO A 324 -24.52 9.79 -21.12
CA PRO A 324 -23.77 9.38 -22.31
C PRO A 324 -23.17 10.53 -23.12
N GLU A 325 -23.89 11.65 -23.21
CA GLU A 325 -23.43 12.87 -23.90
C GLU A 325 -22.28 13.59 -23.20
N ASP A 326 -22.09 13.36 -21.89
CA ASP A 326 -21.06 14.03 -21.08
C ASP A 326 -19.79 13.16 -20.95
N VAL A 327 -19.82 11.87 -21.28
CA VAL A 327 -18.72 10.90 -21.05
C VAL A 327 -17.35 11.40 -21.54
N GLU A 328 -17.25 11.90 -22.78
CA GLU A 328 -15.96 12.38 -23.32
C GLU A 328 -15.51 13.69 -22.66
N ALA A 329 -16.44 14.57 -22.31
CA ALA A 329 -16.15 15.79 -21.57
C ALA A 329 -15.62 15.46 -20.17
N CYS A 330 -16.28 14.55 -19.45
CA CYS A 330 -15.85 14.06 -18.15
C CYS A 330 -14.46 13.43 -18.21
N TRP A 331 -14.24 12.53 -19.17
CA TRP A 331 -12.96 11.87 -19.37
C TRP A 331 -11.82 12.87 -19.60
N GLY A 332 -12.10 13.93 -20.38
CA GLY A 332 -11.21 15.06 -20.62
C GLY A 332 -11.09 16.07 -19.47
N GLY A 333 -11.75 15.86 -18.33
CA GLY A 333 -11.68 16.73 -17.16
C GLY A 333 -12.57 17.98 -17.21
N HIS A 334 -13.57 18.01 -18.10
CA HIS A 334 -14.55 19.09 -18.17
C HIS A 334 -15.79 18.75 -17.33
N TYR A 335 -16.16 19.64 -16.41
CA TYR A 335 -17.17 19.40 -15.38
C TYR A 335 -18.19 20.56 -15.31
N VAL A 336 -19.38 20.33 -14.71
CA VAL A 336 -20.49 21.31 -14.68
C VAL A 336 -20.39 22.23 -13.46
N ALA A 337 -20.24 23.55 -13.69
CA ALA A 337 -20.16 24.61 -12.67
C ALA A 337 -21.18 24.47 -11.49
N GLY A 338 -20.69 24.46 -10.24
CA GLY A 338 -21.52 24.52 -9.01
C GLY A 338 -21.35 23.42 -7.94
N SER A 339 -20.35 22.55 -8.01
CA SER A 339 -20.00 21.52 -6.98
C SER A 339 -18.48 21.43 -6.79
N PRO A 340 -17.95 20.77 -5.74
CA PRO A 340 -16.50 20.52 -5.61
C PRO A 340 -15.98 19.81 -6.87
N MET A 341 -14.95 20.37 -7.53
CA MET A 341 -14.65 20.06 -8.95
C MET A 341 -13.16 20.03 -9.29
N TYR A 342 -12.36 19.25 -8.57
CA TYR A 342 -10.90 19.24 -8.80
C TYR A 342 -10.23 17.85 -8.80
N GLU A 343 -11.01 16.77 -8.68
CA GLU A 343 -10.48 15.41 -8.54
C GLU A 343 -10.69 14.53 -9.79
N PRO A 344 -9.83 13.51 -9.99
CA PRO A 344 -9.90 12.65 -11.16
C PRO A 344 -11.10 11.70 -11.16
N ALA A 345 -11.78 11.53 -10.02
CA ALA A 345 -12.85 10.55 -9.82
C ALA A 345 -13.95 10.60 -10.88
N CYS A 346 -14.41 11.80 -11.25
CA CYS A 346 -15.45 11.96 -12.27
C CYS A 346 -15.02 11.47 -13.66
N GLY A 347 -13.82 11.84 -14.08
CA GLY A 347 -13.27 11.38 -15.35
C GLY A 347 -13.12 9.86 -15.34
N LEU A 348 -12.58 9.31 -14.26
CA LEU A 348 -12.40 7.87 -14.12
C LEU A 348 -13.73 7.13 -14.13
N GLN A 349 -14.75 7.60 -13.40
CA GLN A 349 -16.10 7.01 -13.41
C GLN A 349 -16.67 6.90 -14.82
N ALA A 350 -16.50 7.96 -15.63
CA ALA A 350 -17.05 8.03 -17.00
C ALA A 350 -16.60 6.89 -17.93
N LYS A 351 -15.47 6.22 -17.64
CA LYS A 351 -14.97 5.10 -18.46
C LYS A 351 -14.81 3.80 -17.66
N PHE A 352 -14.39 3.87 -16.40
CA PHE A 352 -14.03 2.69 -15.61
C PHE A 352 -15.26 1.94 -15.10
N GLU A 353 -16.31 2.66 -14.68
CA GLU A 353 -17.53 2.03 -14.15
C GLU A 353 -18.18 1.08 -15.15
N ARG A 354 -18.19 1.44 -16.44
CA ARG A 354 -18.70 0.56 -17.49
C ARG A 354 -17.93 -0.76 -17.56
N LEU A 355 -16.60 -0.73 -17.43
CA LEU A 355 -15.79 -1.94 -17.41
C LEU A 355 -16.09 -2.76 -16.15
N PHE A 356 -16.29 -2.11 -15.00
CA PHE A 356 -16.63 -2.79 -13.75
C PHE A 356 -17.93 -3.58 -13.90
N VAL A 357 -18.98 -2.95 -14.43
CA VAL A 357 -20.28 -3.59 -14.68
C VAL A 357 -20.18 -4.67 -15.75
N GLN A 358 -19.51 -4.39 -16.87
CA GLN A 358 -19.34 -5.33 -18.00
C GLN A 358 -18.65 -6.61 -17.56
N HIS A 359 -17.64 -6.52 -16.71
CA HIS A 359 -16.87 -7.66 -16.25
C HIS A 359 -17.37 -8.24 -14.92
N GLY A 360 -18.37 -7.65 -14.28
CA GLY A 360 -18.98 -8.15 -13.04
C GLY A 360 -18.10 -7.95 -11.80
N VAL A 361 -17.43 -6.81 -11.67
CA VAL A 361 -16.72 -6.43 -10.43
C VAL A 361 -17.70 -6.47 -9.27
N ASN A 362 -17.30 -7.13 -8.18
CA ASN A 362 -18.19 -7.33 -7.03
C ASN A 362 -18.19 -6.12 -6.11
N VAL A 363 -17.00 -5.59 -5.83
CA VAL A 363 -16.80 -4.48 -4.90
C VAL A 363 -15.75 -3.52 -5.44
N VAL A 364 -15.98 -2.22 -5.31
CA VAL A 364 -14.97 -1.17 -5.46
C VAL A 364 -14.75 -0.56 -4.07
N MET A 365 -13.52 -0.59 -3.57
CA MET A 365 -13.15 0.00 -2.29
C MET A 365 -12.26 1.22 -2.51
N ALA A 366 -12.55 2.30 -1.81
CA ALA A 366 -11.89 3.59 -1.93
C ALA A 366 -11.53 4.17 -0.55
N GLY A 367 -10.46 4.96 -0.49
CA GLY A 367 -10.10 5.83 0.62
C GLY A 367 -10.60 7.26 0.39
N HIS A 368 -9.69 8.24 0.53
CA HIS A 368 -9.77 9.67 0.23
C HIS A 368 -10.76 10.45 1.10
N VAL A 369 -11.99 9.96 1.18
CA VAL A 369 -13.02 10.52 2.05
C VAL A 369 -12.87 9.88 3.42
N HIS A 370 -12.53 10.71 4.42
CA HIS A 370 -12.32 10.34 5.83
C HIS A 370 -13.61 9.98 6.56
N GLY A 371 -14.27 8.94 6.06
CA GLY A 371 -15.50 8.38 6.56
C GLY A 371 -15.68 6.94 6.10
N TYR A 372 -16.79 6.34 6.54
CA TYR A 372 -17.25 5.06 6.03
C TYR A 372 -18.57 5.26 5.30
N GLU A 373 -18.67 4.72 4.10
CA GLU A 373 -19.92 4.67 3.34
C GLU A 373 -19.98 3.38 2.53
N ARG A 374 -21.17 2.83 2.36
CA ARG A 374 -21.39 1.67 1.49
C ARG A 374 -22.71 1.80 0.74
N THR A 375 -22.67 1.56 -0.56
CA THR A 375 -23.87 1.56 -1.41
C THR A 375 -24.57 0.19 -1.35
N ALA A 376 -25.83 0.14 -1.79
CA ALA A 376 -26.38 -1.08 -2.35
C ALA A 376 -25.64 -1.44 -3.66
N PRO A 377 -25.81 -2.66 -4.23
CA PRO A 377 -25.37 -2.93 -5.60
C PRO A 377 -26.01 -1.94 -6.57
N ILE A 378 -25.22 -1.10 -7.23
CA ILE A 378 -25.71 -0.04 -8.12
C ILE A 378 -25.03 -0.05 -9.49
N VAL A 379 -25.74 0.50 -10.48
CA VAL A 379 -25.23 0.90 -11.80
C VAL A 379 -25.84 2.26 -12.12
N ASP A 380 -25.04 3.25 -12.54
CA ASP A 380 -25.53 4.59 -12.90
C ASP A 380 -26.42 5.22 -11.80
N ASN A 381 -26.00 5.09 -10.54
CA ASN A 381 -26.73 5.54 -9.34
C ASN A 381 -28.12 4.90 -9.14
N GLU A 382 -28.37 3.71 -9.70
CA GLU A 382 -29.63 2.99 -9.52
C GLU A 382 -29.37 1.56 -9.03
N PHE A 383 -30.21 1.10 -8.09
CA PHE A 383 -30.09 -0.25 -7.53
C PHE A 383 -30.25 -1.31 -8.62
N ASN A 384 -29.33 -2.26 -8.66
CA ASN A 384 -29.37 -3.38 -9.59
C ASN A 384 -28.81 -4.64 -8.93
N ALA A 385 -29.68 -5.59 -8.57
CA ALA A 385 -29.28 -6.81 -7.87
C ALA A 385 -28.41 -7.77 -8.71
N ASP A 386 -28.54 -7.73 -10.04
CA ASP A 386 -27.91 -8.70 -10.94
C ASP A 386 -26.55 -8.22 -11.48
N LYS A 387 -26.43 -6.91 -11.72
CA LYS A 387 -25.27 -6.29 -12.38
C LYS A 387 -24.62 -5.18 -11.56
N GLY A 388 -25.22 -4.81 -10.44
CA GLY A 388 -24.74 -3.72 -9.60
C GLY A 388 -23.41 -4.04 -8.94
N VAL A 389 -22.57 -3.01 -8.86
CA VAL A 389 -21.31 -3.04 -8.12
C VAL A 389 -21.56 -2.43 -6.75
N VAL A 390 -20.97 -3.00 -5.69
CA VAL A 390 -20.99 -2.40 -4.36
C VAL A 390 -19.80 -1.45 -4.24
N TYR A 391 -20.04 -0.19 -3.88
CA TYR A 391 -19.00 0.78 -3.60
C TYR A 391 -18.84 0.94 -2.09
N VAL A 392 -17.60 0.90 -1.60
CA VAL A 392 -17.26 1.06 -0.18
C VAL A 392 -16.20 2.13 -0.04
N THR A 393 -16.52 3.18 0.70
CA THR A 393 -15.54 4.17 1.19
C THR A 393 -15.06 3.71 2.56
N THR A 394 -13.75 3.62 2.74
CA THR A 394 -13.09 3.18 3.97
C THR A 394 -11.89 4.07 4.33
N GLY A 395 -11.98 5.37 4.02
CA GLY A 395 -10.91 6.35 4.26
C GLY A 395 -10.82 6.87 5.70
N ALA A 396 -11.52 6.24 6.65
CA ALA A 396 -11.41 6.57 8.07
C ALA A 396 -10.23 5.87 8.75
N GLY A 397 -9.06 5.83 8.11
CA GLY A 397 -7.88 5.13 8.61
C GLY A 397 -7.30 5.71 9.90
N GLY A 398 -7.48 7.02 10.10
CA GLY A 398 -7.11 7.73 11.32
C GLY A 398 -6.02 8.78 11.14
N ASN A 399 -5.87 9.35 9.94
CA ASN A 399 -4.91 10.43 9.69
C ASN A 399 -5.23 11.70 10.53
N TYR A 400 -4.30 12.65 10.53
CA TYR A 400 -4.39 13.85 11.36
C TYR A 400 -5.41 14.88 10.87
N GLU A 401 -5.91 14.79 9.64
CA GLU A 401 -6.89 15.73 9.09
C GLU A 401 -8.30 15.54 9.69
N GLY A 402 -8.55 14.38 10.31
CA GLY A 402 -9.81 14.08 11.00
C GLY A 402 -10.94 13.64 10.06
N THR A 403 -12.12 13.38 10.63
CA THR A 403 -13.29 12.88 9.89
C THR A 403 -14.10 14.00 9.23
N TYR A 404 -14.62 13.77 8.03
CA TYR A 404 -15.55 14.71 7.37
C TYR A 404 -16.92 14.76 8.09
N HIS A 405 -17.69 15.83 7.86
CA HIS A 405 -19.06 16.01 8.40
C HIS A 405 -20.13 15.51 7.41
N TYR A 406 -21.16 14.82 7.92
CA TYR A 406 -22.28 14.24 7.14
C TYR A 406 -23.31 15.31 6.76
N ILE A 407 -23.92 15.21 5.56
CA ILE A 407 -25.09 16.03 5.16
C ILE A 407 -26.36 15.26 5.52
N ASP A 408 -27.14 15.76 6.49
CA ASP A 408 -28.39 15.13 6.98
C ASP A 408 -29.55 15.05 5.96
N ASP A 409 -29.42 15.52 4.72
CA ASP A 409 -30.55 15.72 3.79
C ASP A 409 -30.57 14.83 2.53
N LEU A 410 -29.68 13.82 2.39
CA LEU A 410 -29.73 12.86 1.26
C LEU A 410 -29.92 11.42 1.74
N ILE A 411 -31.16 11.03 2.05
CA ILE A 411 -31.55 9.62 2.15
C ILE A 411 -31.58 9.04 0.72
N LEU A 412 -30.45 8.53 0.24
CA LEU A 412 -30.36 7.66 -0.94
C LEU A 412 -30.00 6.25 -0.49
N LEU A 413 -31.01 5.37 -0.36
CA LEU A 413 -30.93 3.90 -0.27
C LEU A 413 -29.63 3.33 0.32
N ILE A 414 -29.27 3.77 1.53
CA ILE A 414 -28.22 3.16 2.34
C ILE A 414 -28.86 1.93 3.01
N SER A 415 -28.37 0.72 2.70
CA SER A 415 -28.75 -0.44 3.49
C SER A 415 -28.08 -0.33 4.86
N GLN A 416 -28.76 0.26 5.83
CA GLN A 416 -28.46 0.08 7.25
C GLN A 416 -29.00 -1.28 7.70
N GLU A 417 -28.29 -2.35 7.33
CA GLU A 417 -28.38 -3.60 8.07
C GLU A 417 -26.95 -3.98 8.49
N ILE A 418 -26.72 -3.89 9.80
CA ILE A 418 -25.52 -4.34 10.53
C ILE A 418 -25.71 -5.81 10.90
#